data_AF-A0A970UZD8-F1
#
_entry.id   AF-A0A970UZD8-F1
#
_cell.length_a   1.000
_cell.length_b   1.000
_cell.length_c   1.000
_cell.angle_alpha   90.00
_cell.angle_beta   90.00
_cell.angle_gamma   90.00
#
_symmetry.space_group_name_H-M   'P 1'
#
loop_
_entity.id
_entity.type
_entity.pdbx_description
1 polymer ?
#
loop_
_entity_poly.entity_id
_entity_poly.type
_entity_poly.pdbx_seq_one_letter_code
_entity_poly.pdbx_strand_id
1 'polypeptide(L)'
;MVNHSRSITTEELLQNIWTKSEELKNPEQALRTSIYRLRQMFNIESLSGTQEMILSSQGRYRWNSAQYWLDIEEFERNCLLGSRLADENPDKACVSMKEA
;
A
#
# COMPACT_ATOMS: atom_id res chain seq x y z
N MET A 1 -0.53 2.70 -7.99
CA MET A 1 -0.76 2.38 -6.55
C MET A 1 -1.22 3.58 -5.69
N VAL A 2 -2.23 3.38 -4.83
CA VAL A 2 -2.88 4.42 -4.01
C VAL A 2 -2.01 4.83 -2.81
N ASN A 3 -1.73 6.13 -2.67
CA ASN A 3 -1.17 6.81 -1.49
C ASN A 3 0.26 6.46 -1.01
N HIS A 4 1.02 5.60 -1.69
CA HIS A 4 2.38 5.19 -1.24
C HIS A 4 3.38 6.34 -1.00
N SER A 5 3.28 7.43 -1.76
CA SER A 5 4.10 8.64 -1.58
C SER A 5 3.35 9.77 -0.85
N ARG A 6 2.07 9.55 -0.51
CA ARG A 6 1.18 10.59 0.00
C ARG A 6 0.99 10.46 1.51
N SER A 7 0.94 11.62 2.18
CA SER A 7 0.42 11.68 3.54
C SER A 7 -1.11 11.75 3.50
N ILE A 8 -1.75 10.83 4.19
CA ILE A 8 -3.21 10.66 4.28
C ILE A 8 -3.68 11.26 5.60
N THR A 9 -4.75 12.03 5.60
CA THR A 9 -5.30 12.59 6.87
C THR A 9 -6.06 11.51 7.65
N THR A 10 -6.22 11.75 8.95
CA THR A 10 -7.06 10.90 9.80
C THR A 10 -8.49 10.84 9.26
N GLU A 11 -9.07 11.97 8.88
CA GLU A 11 -10.44 12.05 8.35
C GLU A 11 -10.60 11.22 7.07
N GLU A 12 -9.62 11.28 6.17
CA GLU A 12 -9.64 10.49 4.95
C GLU A 12 -9.55 8.98 5.22
N LEU A 13 -8.69 8.57 6.17
CA LEU A 13 -8.64 7.16 6.60
C LEU A 13 -9.97 6.72 7.21
N LEU A 14 -10.57 7.56 8.06
CA LEU A 14 -11.86 7.25 8.68
C LEU A 14 -12.97 7.08 7.65
N GLN A 15 -13.05 7.98 6.66
CA GLN A 15 -14.04 7.91 5.57
C GLN A 15 -13.85 6.67 4.69
N ASN A 16 -12.61 6.31 4.38
CA ASN A 16 -12.30 5.18 3.51
C ASN A 16 -12.46 3.82 4.20
N ILE A 17 -12.16 3.73 5.51
CA ILE A 17 -12.24 2.46 6.26
C ILE A 17 -13.65 2.23 6.80
N TRP A 18 -14.32 3.27 7.31
CA TRP A 18 -15.63 3.18 7.94
C TRP A 18 -16.65 4.06 7.20
N THR A 19 -16.99 3.65 5.98
CA THR A 19 -17.91 4.37 5.07
C THR A 19 -19.35 4.45 5.59
N LYS A 20 -19.73 3.60 6.56
CA LYS A 20 -21.03 3.62 7.24
C LYS A 20 -20.80 3.58 8.75
N SER A 21 -20.72 4.76 9.36
CA SER A 21 -20.20 4.97 10.72
C SER A 21 -21.17 4.64 11.86
N GLU A 22 -22.29 3.97 11.61
CA GLU A 22 -23.32 3.79 12.64
C GLU A 22 -22.93 2.78 13.73
N GLU A 23 -21.98 1.88 13.46
CA GLU A 23 -21.60 0.82 14.41
C GLU A 23 -20.36 1.13 15.28
N LEU A 24 -19.51 2.09 14.89
CA LEU A 24 -18.32 2.45 15.67
C LEU A 24 -18.56 3.67 16.57
N LYS A 25 -18.62 3.42 17.89
CA LYS A 25 -18.74 4.48 18.91
C LYS A 25 -17.56 5.45 18.94
N ASN A 26 -16.36 5.00 18.57
CA ASN A 26 -15.15 5.84 18.55
C ASN A 26 -14.17 5.37 17.44
N PRO A 27 -14.39 5.79 16.19
CA PRO A 27 -13.60 5.34 15.04
C PRO A 27 -12.16 5.89 15.05
N GLU A 28 -11.91 7.04 15.66
CA GLU A 28 -10.54 7.56 15.86
C GLU A 28 -9.70 6.65 16.76
N GLN A 29 -10.27 6.21 17.88
CA GLN A 29 -9.59 5.30 18.79
C GLN A 29 -9.36 3.94 18.11
N ALA A 30 -10.32 3.44 17.35
CA ALA A 30 -10.16 2.22 16.57
C ALA A 30 -9.02 2.36 15.54
N LEU A 31 -8.95 3.48 14.81
CA LEU A 31 -7.86 3.75 13.88
C LEU A 31 -6.49 3.75 14.57
N ARG A 32 -6.35 4.44 15.70
CA ARG A 32 -5.11 4.46 16.49
C ARG A 32 -4.69 3.06 16.92
N THR A 33 -5.64 2.25 17.39
CA THR A 33 -5.39 0.86 17.77
C THR A 33 -4.98 0.01 16.58
N SER A 34 -5.62 0.17 15.42
CA SER A 34 -5.25 -0.53 14.18
C SER A 34 -3.84 -0.17 13.71
N ILE A 35 -3.49 1.12 13.68
CA ILE A 35 -2.13 1.57 13.30
C ILE A 35 -1.09 1.03 14.28
N TYR A 36 -1.36 1.04 15.57
CA TYR A 36 -0.46 0.45 16.56
C TYR A 36 -0.23 -1.04 16.31
N ARG A 37 -1.30 -1.82 16.08
CA ARG A 37 -1.19 -3.25 15.80
C ARG A 37 -0.40 -3.53 14.52
N LEU A 38 -0.64 -2.77 13.44
CA LEU A 38 0.13 -2.88 12.20
C LEU A 38 1.63 -2.64 12.44
N ARG A 39 1.98 -1.58 13.19
CA ARG A 39 3.38 -1.34 13.58
C ARG A 39 3.99 -2.51 14.34
N GLN A 40 3.25 -3.14 15.25
CA GLN A 40 3.73 -4.33 15.95
C GLN A 40 3.95 -5.52 15.00
N MET A 41 3.02 -5.76 14.06
CA MET A 41 3.18 -6.83 13.07
C MET A 41 4.45 -6.65 12.24
N PHE A 42 4.71 -5.44 11.75
CA PHE A 42 5.95 -5.15 11.01
C PHE A 42 7.22 -5.28 11.87
N ASN A 43 7.15 -5.00 13.17
CA ASN A 43 8.28 -5.16 14.07
C ASN A 43 8.56 -6.62 14.43
N ILE A 44 7.53 -7.46 14.55
CA ILE A 44 7.66 -8.89 14.90
C ILE A 44 8.41 -9.64 13.80
N GLU A 45 8.22 -9.26 12.54
CA GLU A 45 8.91 -9.87 11.40
C GLU A 45 10.39 -9.46 11.27
N SER A 46 10.90 -8.61 12.17
CA SER A 46 12.31 -8.18 12.35
C SER A 46 13.32 -8.64 11.29
N LEU A 47 13.18 -8.09 10.09
CA LEU A 47 14.33 -7.66 9.31
C LEU A 47 14.99 -6.54 10.14
N SER A 48 16.17 -6.82 10.68
CA SER A 48 16.97 -5.86 11.43
C SER A 48 17.12 -4.57 10.63
N GLY A 49 16.40 -3.50 11.04
CA GLY A 49 16.46 -2.19 10.37
C GLY A 49 15.15 -1.67 9.79
N THR A 50 13.99 -2.30 10.05
CA THR A 50 12.69 -1.70 9.73
C THR A 50 12.44 -0.49 10.62
N GLN A 51 12.95 0.68 10.19
CA GLN A 51 12.48 1.99 10.62
C GLN A 51 10.95 2.01 10.56
N GLU A 52 10.28 2.67 11.50
CA GLU A 52 8.81 2.71 11.61
C GLU A 52 8.13 2.80 10.22
N MET A 53 7.49 1.71 9.78
CA MET A 53 6.91 1.61 8.43
C MET A 53 5.78 2.60 8.19
N ILE A 54 5.01 2.88 9.25
CA ILE A 54 3.94 3.86 9.25
C ILE A 54 4.37 5.04 10.10
N LEU A 55 4.66 6.17 9.46
CA LEU A 55 5.01 7.42 10.12
C LEU A 55 3.73 8.21 10.43
N SER A 56 3.72 8.87 11.59
CA SER A 56 2.62 9.74 12.03
C SER A 56 3.12 11.16 12.28
N SER A 57 2.47 12.16 11.68
CA SER A 57 2.80 13.57 11.90
C SER A 57 1.56 14.45 11.68
N GLN A 58 1.28 15.36 12.62
CA GLN A 58 0.21 16.38 12.53
C GLN A 58 -1.17 15.81 12.10
N GLY A 59 -1.60 14.70 12.69
CA GLY A 59 -2.89 14.08 12.36
C GLY A 59 -2.91 13.37 11.00
N ARG A 60 -1.74 13.11 10.41
CA ARG A 60 -1.58 12.40 9.13
C ARG A 60 -0.74 11.16 9.31
N TYR A 61 -0.98 10.18 8.44
CA TYR A 61 -0.20 8.96 8.33
C TYR A 61 0.43 8.84 6.95
N ARG A 62 1.63 8.28 6.87
CA ARG A 62 2.29 7.96 5.61
C ARG A 62 3.11 6.69 5.75
N TRP A 63 3.30 5.99 4.63
CA TRP A 63 4.33 4.97 4.54
C TRP A 63 5.72 5.63 4.57
N ASN A 64 6.69 4.96 5.18
CA ASN A 64 8.08 5.40 5.17
C ASN A 64 8.71 5.21 3.77
N SER A 65 9.93 5.70 3.57
CA SER A 65 10.65 5.51 2.30
C SER A 65 11.48 4.22 2.28
N ALA A 66 11.10 3.20 3.06
CA ALA A 66 11.79 1.92 3.00
C ALA A 66 11.64 1.32 1.60
N GLN A 67 12.60 0.48 1.24
CA GLN A 67 12.48 -0.33 0.03
C GLN A 67 11.66 -1.58 0.36
N TYR A 68 10.62 -1.83 -0.43
CA TYR A 68 9.75 -2.99 -0.30
C TYR A 68 9.34 -3.44 -1.71
N TRP A 69 8.99 -4.72 -1.84
CA TRP A 69 8.43 -5.25 -3.06
C TRP A 69 6.91 -5.14 -3.00
N LEU A 70 6.33 -4.73 -4.12
CA LEU A 70 4.89 -4.66 -4.33
C LEU A 70 4.56 -5.40 -5.60
N ASP A 71 3.73 -6.43 -5.47
CA ASP A 71 3.21 -7.23 -6.56
C ASP A 71 2.56 -6.37 -7.66
N ILE A 72 1.82 -5.32 -7.27
CA ILE A 72 1.16 -4.43 -8.21
C ILE A 72 2.15 -3.63 -9.08
N GLU A 73 3.33 -3.29 -8.56
CA GLU A 73 4.35 -2.62 -9.37
C GLU A 73 4.94 -3.58 -10.41
N GLU A 74 5.06 -4.86 -10.06
CA GLU A 74 5.48 -5.91 -10.98
C GLU A 74 4.41 -6.16 -12.06
N PHE A 75 3.15 -6.25 -11.64
CA PHE A 75 2.01 -6.33 -12.54
C PHE A 75 1.96 -5.16 -13.54
N GLU A 76 2.08 -3.91 -13.06
CA GLU A 76 2.10 -2.71 -13.90
C GLU A 76 3.28 -2.75 -14.89
N ARG A 77 4.47 -3.19 -14.46
CA ARG A 77 5.63 -3.38 -15.34
C ARG A 77 5.37 -4.44 -16.42
N ASN A 78 4.81 -5.59 -16.05
CA ASN A 78 4.53 -6.68 -16.98
C ASN A 78 3.47 -6.27 -18.01
N CYS A 79 2.44 -5.54 -17.61
CA CYS A 79 1.45 -4.95 -18.52
C CYS A 79 2.09 -3.98 -19.53
N LEU A 80 2.96 -3.07 -19.05
CA LEU A 80 3.66 -2.11 -19.91
C LEU A 80 4.64 -2.78 -20.88
N LEU A 81 5.32 -3.84 -20.45
CA LEU A 81 6.20 -4.64 -21.29
C LEU A 81 5.39 -5.40 -22.35
N GLY A 82 4.30 -6.06 -21.95
CA GLY A 82 3.39 -6.75 -22.86
C GLY A 82 2.82 -5.82 -23.93
N SER A 83 2.37 -4.62 -23.53
CA SER A 83 1.85 -3.62 -24.47
C SER A 83 2.91 -3.11 -25.46
N ARG A 84 4.18 -2.94 -25.04
CA ARG A 84 5.27 -2.53 -25.94
C ARG A 84 5.68 -3.64 -26.89
N LEU A 85 5.72 -4.87 -26.41
CA LEU A 85 6.09 -6.04 -27.22
C LEU A 85 4.97 -6.45 -28.18
N ALA A 86 3.72 -6.05 -27.94
CA ALA A 86 2.61 -6.29 -28.85
C ALA A 86 2.83 -5.67 -30.24
N ASP A 87 3.55 -4.54 -30.32
CA ASP A 87 3.84 -3.84 -31.56
C ASP A 87 5.06 -4.41 -32.32
N GLU A 88 5.99 -5.07 -31.62
CA GLU A 88 7.28 -5.53 -32.18
C GLU A 88 7.38 -7.06 -32.32
N ASN A 89 6.74 -7.84 -31.44
CA ASN A 89 6.83 -9.31 -31.43
C ASN A 89 5.68 -9.96 -30.63
N PRO A 90 4.51 -10.18 -31.26
CA PRO A 90 3.27 -10.59 -30.57
C PRO A 90 3.37 -11.93 -29.82
N ASP A 91 4.20 -12.87 -30.27
CA ASP A 91 4.40 -14.16 -29.58
C ASP A 91 5.08 -14.01 -28.21
N LYS A 92 5.95 -13.00 -28.03
CA LYS A 92 6.58 -12.70 -26.73
C LYS A 92 5.64 -11.95 -25.79
N ALA A 93 4.74 -11.12 -26.32
CA ALA A 93 3.75 -10.40 -25.54
C ALA A 93 2.78 -11.35 -24.80
N CYS A 94 2.38 -12.45 -25.45
CA CYS A 94 1.52 -13.47 -24.85
C CYS A 94 2.14 -14.21 -23.65
N VAL A 95 3.46 -14.27 -23.54
CA VAL A 95 4.15 -14.88 -22.40
C VAL A 95 4.17 -13.90 -21.22
N SER A 96 4.55 -12.65 -21.46
CA SER A 96 4.60 -11.62 -20.42
C SER A 96 3.22 -11.24 -19.85
N MET A 97 2.14 -11.35 -20.63
CA MET A 97 0.78 -11.13 -20.14
C MET A 97 0.20 -12.31 -19.34
N LYS A 98 0.81 -13.51 -19.40
CA LYS A 98 0.36 -14.68 -18.60
C LYS A 98 0.95 -14.71 -17.20
N GLU A 99 2.01 -13.95 -16.97
CA GLU A 99 2.72 -13.80 -15.68
C GLU A 99 2.36 -12.49 -14.96
N ALA A 100 1.48 -11.67 -15.55
CA ALA A 100 0.85 -10.52 -14.92
C ALA A 100 -0.49 -10.96 -14.32
#